data_AF-A0AAE3IQJ5-F1
#
_entry.id   AF-A0AAE3IQJ5-F1
#
_cell.length_a   1.000
_cell.length_b   1.000
_cell.length_c   1.000
_cell.angle_alpha   90.00
_cell.angle_beta   90.00
_cell.angle_gamma   90.00
#
_symmetry.space_group_name_H-M   'P 1'
#
loop_
_entity.id
_entity.type
_entity.pdbx_description
1 polymer ?
#
loop_
_entity_poly.entity_id
_entity_poly.type
_entity_poly.pdbx_seq_one_letter_code
_entity_poly.pdbx_strand_id
1 'polypeptide(L)'
;MIFQSFYLNILVADYEINLPEYIAQCINKDKPKMKCNGKCALSKKMDEEQKNESKSKIAVSEYNSLYVPSNFASSLYEWSEPIVEKHYLHYLNNYTYSYYSALLRPPAC
;
A
#
# COMPACT_ATOMS: atom_id res chain seq x y z
N MET A 1 -4.26 -28.66 -2.22
CA MET A 1 -4.29 -27.18 -2.07
C MET A 1 -3.27 -26.73 -1.00
N ILE A 2 -2.00 -27.12 -1.11
CA ILE A 2 -0.93 -26.72 -0.17
C ILE A 2 0.15 -25.91 -0.91
N PHE A 3 0.32 -26.14 -2.22
CA PHE A 3 1.33 -25.48 -3.05
C PHE A 3 1.14 -23.96 -3.19
N GLN A 4 -0.10 -23.45 -3.13
CA GLN A 4 -0.37 -22.02 -3.26
C GLN A 4 0.13 -21.23 -2.03
N SER A 5 0.18 -21.84 -0.84
CA SER A 5 0.62 -21.17 0.39
C SER A 5 2.12 -20.93 0.44
N PHE A 6 2.92 -21.77 -0.22
CA PHE A 6 4.39 -21.65 -0.23
C PHE A 6 4.94 -20.90 -1.44
N TYR A 7 4.12 -20.69 -2.47
CA TYR A 7 4.53 -20.04 -3.71
C TYR A 7 5.17 -18.67 -3.50
N LEU A 8 4.57 -17.82 -2.65
CA LEU A 8 5.13 -16.50 -2.34
C LEU A 8 6.53 -16.59 -1.71
N ASN A 9 6.76 -17.57 -0.84
CA ASN A 9 8.07 -17.77 -0.20
C ASN A 9 9.13 -18.22 -1.22
N ILE A 10 8.75 -19.12 -2.12
CA ILE A 10 9.64 -19.60 -3.19
C ILE A 10 10.02 -18.45 -4.12
N LEU A 11 9.06 -17.60 -4.48
CA LEU A 11 9.31 -16.48 -5.37
C LEU A 11 10.20 -15.41 -4.72
N VAL A 12 9.97 -15.10 -3.43
CA VAL A 12 10.84 -14.16 -2.70
C VAL A 12 12.27 -14.71 -2.63
N ALA A 13 12.44 -16.01 -2.36
CA ALA A 13 13.75 -16.64 -2.36
C ALA A 13 14.44 -16.56 -3.74
N ASP A 14 13.72 -16.82 -4.84
CA ASP A 14 14.25 -16.66 -6.20
C ASP A 14 14.71 -15.23 -6.47
N TYR A 15 13.89 -14.25 -6.10
CA TYR A 15 14.22 -12.83 -6.26
C TYR A 15 15.49 -12.43 -5.49
N GLU A 16 15.67 -12.94 -4.27
CA GLU A 16 16.86 -12.65 -3.47
C GLU A 16 18.12 -13.33 -4.02
N ILE A 17 18.00 -14.61 -4.41
CA ILE A 17 19.13 -15.39 -4.97
C ILE A 17 19.58 -14.78 -6.31
N ASN A 18 18.63 -14.40 -7.16
CA ASN A 18 18.89 -13.92 -8.52
C ASN A 18 18.81 -12.39 -8.65
N LEU A 19 18.90 -11.66 -7.55
CA LEU A 19 18.78 -10.19 -7.50
C LEU A 19 19.59 -9.44 -8.57
N PRO A 20 20.85 -9.81 -8.89
CA PRO A 20 21.62 -9.13 -9.95
C PRO A 20 20.96 -9.19 -11.32
N GLU A 21 20.30 -10.29 -11.66
CA GLU A 21 19.59 -10.47 -12.93
C GLU A 21 18.34 -9.57 -12.98
N TYR A 22 17.58 -9.54 -11.89
CA TYR A 22 16.42 -8.66 -11.76
C TYR A 22 16.83 -7.17 -11.88
N ILE A 23 17.95 -6.76 -11.27
CA ILE A 23 18.48 -5.40 -11.38
C ILE A 23 18.93 -5.08 -12.82
N ALA A 24 19.56 -6.05 -13.51
CA ALA A 24 20.00 -5.87 -14.88
C ALA A 24 18.83 -5.56 -15.84
N GLN A 25 17.63 -6.08 -15.54
CA GLN A 25 16.39 -5.89 -16.29
C GLN A 25 15.62 -4.60 -15.93
N CYS A 26 16.16 -3.72 -15.08
CA CYS A 26 15.52 -2.44 -14.79
C CYS A 26 15.36 -1.57 -16.05
N ILE A 27 14.13 -1.10 -16.28
CA ILE A 27 13.77 -0.24 -17.44
C ILE A 27 14.05 1.25 -17.19
N ASN A 28 14.07 1.66 -15.92
CA ASN A 28 14.17 3.04 -15.44
C ASN A 28 15.57 3.35 -14.87
N LYS A 29 16.63 2.84 -15.51
CA LYS A 29 18.04 3.06 -15.11
C LYS A 29 18.42 4.54 -15.11
N ASP A 30 17.76 5.35 -15.94
CA ASP A 30 17.88 6.79 -16.06
C ASP A 30 17.21 7.58 -14.91
N LYS A 31 16.34 6.93 -14.11
CA LYS A 31 15.56 7.56 -13.04
C LYS A 31 15.84 6.91 -11.69
N PRO A 32 17.02 7.14 -11.07
CA PRO A 32 17.41 6.50 -9.82
C PRO A 32 16.47 6.81 -8.64
N LYS A 33 15.74 7.94 -8.68
CA LYS A 33 14.72 8.31 -7.69
C LYS A 33 13.57 7.31 -7.61
N MET A 34 13.34 6.50 -8.65
CA MET A 34 12.24 5.53 -8.73
C MET A 34 12.54 4.20 -8.00
N LYS A 35 13.79 3.96 -7.57
CA LYS A 35 14.20 2.79 -6.77
C LYS A 35 13.75 1.44 -7.36
N CYS A 36 14.08 1.18 -8.63
CA CYS A 36 13.73 -0.06 -9.32
C CYS A 36 14.11 -1.32 -8.54
N ASN A 37 15.40 -1.46 -8.22
CA ASN A 37 15.96 -2.60 -7.48
C ASN A 37 15.50 -3.97 -8.02
N GLY A 38 15.21 -4.10 -9.32
CA GLY A 38 14.68 -5.33 -9.91
C GLY A 38 13.18 -5.61 -9.70
N LYS A 39 12.47 -4.76 -8.96
CA LYS A 39 11.04 -4.90 -8.66
C LYS A 39 10.14 -4.84 -9.89
N CYS A 40 10.54 -4.09 -10.93
CA CYS A 40 9.78 -4.03 -12.18
C CYS A 40 9.76 -5.36 -12.92
N ALA A 41 10.91 -6.04 -12.98
CA ALA A 41 11.01 -7.36 -13.58
C ALA A 41 10.23 -8.41 -12.77
N LEU A 42 10.29 -8.33 -11.43
CA LEU A 42 9.51 -9.20 -10.54
C LEU A 42 7.99 -9.01 -10.75
N SER A 43 7.51 -7.76 -10.80
CA SER A 43 6.09 -7.47 -11.03
C SER A 43 5.61 -8.02 -12.38
N LYS A 44 6.44 -7.90 -13.43
CA LYS A 44 6.09 -8.42 -14.75
C LYS A 44 5.94 -9.94 -14.77
N LYS A 45 6.84 -10.68 -14.09
CA LYS A 45 6.75 -12.14 -13.98
C LYS A 45 5.46 -12.57 -13.27
N MET A 46 5.11 -11.90 -12.17
CA MET A 46 3.87 -12.14 -11.43
C MET A 46 2.62 -11.94 -12.31
N ASP A 47 2.59 -10.87 -13.10
CA ASP A 47 1.47 -10.58 -13.99
C ASP A 47 1.34 -11.62 -15.12
N GLU A 48 2.46 -12.11 -15.64
CA GLU A 48 2.50 -13.18 -16.64
C GLU A 48 1.99 -14.51 -16.08
N GLU A 49 2.40 -14.87 -14.86
CA GLU A 49 1.94 -16.07 -14.17
C GLU A 49 0.46 -16.00 -13.81
N GLN A 50 -0.03 -14.86 -13.31
CA GLN A 50 -1.47 -14.64 -13.07
C GLN A 50 -2.30 -14.71 -14.36
N LYS A 51 -1.80 -14.17 -15.47
CA LYS A 51 -2.47 -14.31 -16.78
C LYS A 51 -2.54 -15.76 -17.23
N ASN A 52 -1.50 -16.55 -16.96
CA ASN A 52 -1.48 -17.98 -17.27
C ASN A 52 -2.46 -18.77 -16.38
N GLU A 53 -2.59 -18.43 -15.09
CA GLU A 53 -3.59 -19.02 -14.19
C GLU A 53 -5.03 -18.57 -14.51
N SER A 54 -5.23 -17.32 -14.95
CA SER A 54 -6.56 -16.75 -15.25
C SER A 54 -7.28 -17.42 -16.43
N LYS A 55 -6.58 -18.23 -17.24
CA LYS A 55 -7.22 -19.09 -18.24
C LYS A 55 -8.05 -20.23 -17.62
N SER A 56 -7.95 -20.45 -16.30
CA SER A 56 -8.74 -21.46 -15.57
C SER A 56 -9.47 -20.91 -14.33
N LYS A 57 -10.40 -19.95 -14.50
CA LYS A 57 -11.34 -19.40 -13.47
C LYS A 57 -10.61 -18.72 -12.27
N ILE A 58 -11.11 -17.68 -11.59
CA ILE A 58 -12.42 -17.40 -10.98
C ILE A 58 -12.49 -15.87 -10.76
N ALA A 59 -13.67 -15.27 -10.89
CA ALA A 59 -13.93 -13.88 -10.51
C ALA A 59 -13.58 -13.64 -9.04
N VAL A 60 -12.64 -12.75 -8.78
CA VAL A 60 -12.28 -12.33 -7.41
C VAL A 60 -13.46 -11.55 -6.84
N SER A 61 -14.21 -12.17 -5.93
CA SER A 61 -15.15 -11.46 -5.06
C SER A 61 -14.34 -10.64 -4.05
N GLU A 62 -14.46 -9.32 -4.11
CA GLU A 62 -13.92 -8.40 -3.10
C GLU A 62 -14.55 -8.71 -1.74
N TYR A 63 -13.79 -9.34 -0.85
CA TYR A 63 -14.15 -9.46 0.56
C TYR A 63 -13.44 -8.35 1.34
N ASN A 64 -14.06 -7.17 1.37
CA ASN A 64 -13.68 -6.10 2.30
C ASN A 64 -14.67 -6.11 3.47
N SER A 65 -14.39 -6.91 4.50
CA SER A 65 -15.03 -6.73 5.81
C SER A 65 -13.98 -6.26 6.82
N LEU A 66 -13.84 -4.94 6.96
CA LEU A 66 -13.28 -4.38 8.19
C LEU A 66 -14.45 -3.96 9.06
N TYR A 67 -14.89 -4.88 9.93
CA TYR A 67 -15.88 -4.57 10.95
C TYR A 67 -15.20 -3.85 12.12
N VAL A 68 -15.51 -2.56 12.31
CA VAL A 68 -15.08 -1.79 13.47
C VAL A 68 -16.29 -1.61 14.38
N PRO A 69 -16.37 -2.28 15.55
CA PRO A 69 -17.46 -2.07 16.48
C PRO A 69 -17.38 -0.65 17.07
N SER A 70 -18.48 0.11 17.01
CA SER A 70 -18.59 1.53 17.35
C SER A 70 -18.49 1.86 18.85
N ASN A 71 -17.99 0.95 19.69
CA ASN A 71 -18.18 1.02 21.14
C ASN A 71 -16.84 0.92 21.88
N PHE A 72 -15.86 1.74 21.52
CA PHE A 72 -14.70 1.98 22.39
C PHE A 72 -15.02 3.15 23.32
N ALA A 73 -15.89 2.90 24.30
CA ALA A 73 -16.16 3.85 25.38
C ALA A 73 -15.09 3.67 26.46
N SER A 74 -13.97 4.38 26.34
CA SER A 74 -13.06 4.56 27.47
C SER A 74 -13.65 5.60 28.42
N SER A 75 -14.20 5.12 29.54
CA SER A 75 -14.56 5.95 30.70
C SER A 75 -13.30 6.62 31.25
N LEU A 76 -13.17 7.93 31.08
CA LEU A 76 -12.14 8.73 31.72
C LEU A 76 -12.78 9.69 32.72
N TYR A 77 -12.29 9.60 33.95
CA TYR A 77 -12.71 10.33 35.14
C TYR A 77 -12.33 11.81 35.03
N GLU A 78 -13.23 12.70 35.47
CA GLU A 78 -13.11 14.16 35.31
C GLU A 78 -12.40 14.77 36.53
N TRP A 79 -11.27 15.45 36.31
CA TRP A 79 -10.67 16.40 37.27
C TRP A 79 -10.74 17.79 36.63
N SER A 80 -11.28 18.77 37.35
CA SER A 80 -11.46 20.14 36.87
C SER A 80 -10.41 21.09 37.45
N GLU A 81 -9.85 21.93 36.59
CA GLU A 81 -8.95 23.05 36.91
C GLU A 81 -9.45 24.33 36.21
N PRO A 82 -9.11 25.53 36.72
CA PRO A 82 -10.02 26.67 36.82
C PRO A 82 -10.14 27.57 35.57
N ILE A 83 -11.13 28.46 35.63
CA ILE A 83 -11.63 29.33 34.55
C ILE A 83 -10.56 30.34 34.10
N VAL A 84 -10.17 30.28 32.83
CA VAL A 84 -9.34 31.28 32.14
C VAL A 84 -10.18 32.03 31.11
N GLU A 85 -10.00 33.34 31.06
CA GLU A 85 -10.75 34.34 30.28
C GLU A 85 -10.81 34.00 28.77
N LYS A 86 -12.02 34.02 28.20
CA LYS A 86 -12.25 33.65 26.79
C LYS A 86 -11.87 34.78 25.84
N HIS A 87 -10.68 34.73 25.28
CA HIS A 87 -10.44 35.38 23.98
C HIS A 87 -10.97 34.49 22.86
N TYR A 88 -12.03 34.95 22.20
CA TYR A 88 -12.54 34.32 20.98
C TYR A 88 -11.54 34.58 19.85
N LEU A 89 -10.70 33.59 19.57
CA LEU A 89 -10.02 33.54 18.29
C LEU A 89 -11.07 33.22 17.23
N HIS A 90 -11.34 34.17 16.34
CA HIS A 90 -12.20 33.94 15.19
C HIS A 90 -11.52 32.89 14.31
N TYR A 91 -12.13 31.73 14.15
CA TYR A 91 -11.59 30.66 13.31
C TYR A 91 -11.62 31.13 11.85
N LEU A 92 -10.46 31.49 11.32
CA LEU A 92 -10.28 31.76 9.90
C LEU A 92 -9.81 30.47 9.22
N ASN A 93 -10.73 29.81 8.53
CA ASN A 93 -10.41 28.60 7.78
C ASN A 93 -9.80 28.97 6.42
N ASN A 94 -8.47 28.95 6.34
CA ASN A 94 -7.74 29.14 5.09
C ASN A 94 -7.52 27.82 4.34
N TYR A 95 -8.41 26.84 4.52
CA TYR A 95 -8.33 25.57 3.81
C TYR A 95 -8.42 25.80 2.31
N THR A 96 -7.36 25.43 1.61
CA THR A 96 -7.31 25.39 0.15
C THR A 96 -7.06 23.95 -0.27
N TYR A 97 -8.02 23.40 -1.02
CA TYR A 97 -7.90 22.07 -1.59
C TYR A 97 -7.12 22.13 -2.90
N SER A 98 -5.98 21.43 -2.96
CA SER A 98 -5.27 21.19 -4.21
C SER A 98 -5.46 19.74 -4.63
N TYR A 99 -6.21 19.53 -5.71
CA TYR A 99 -6.43 18.21 -6.29
C TYR A 99 -5.11 17.67 -6.87
N TYR A 100 -4.60 16.58 -6.29
CA TYR A 100 -3.44 15.85 -6.79
C TYR A 100 -3.88 14.46 -7.28
N SER A 101 -3.93 14.26 -8.59
CA SER A 101 -4.40 13.01 -9.23
C SER A 101 -3.40 11.84 -9.18
N ALA A 102 -2.33 11.95 -8.38
CA ALA A 102 -1.15 11.08 -8.51
C ALA A 102 -0.68 10.42 -7.20
N LEU A 103 -1.48 10.43 -6.12
CA LEU A 103 -0.97 10.02 -4.80
C LEU A 103 -1.06 8.53 -4.45
N LEU A 104 -1.66 7.67 -5.28
CA LEU A 104 -1.58 6.21 -5.09
C LEU A 104 -1.48 5.49 -6.43
N ARG A 105 -0.42 5.79 -7.18
CA ARG A 105 0.07 4.85 -8.19
C ARG A 105 1.39 4.29 -7.65
N PRO A 106 1.56 2.95 -7.58
CA PRO A 106 2.91 2.43 -7.46
C PRO A 106 3.75 3.02 -8.61
N PRO A 107 5.06 3.27 -8.41
CA PRO A 107 5.91 3.75 -9.49
C PRO A 107 5.68 2.85 -10.71
N ALA A 108 5.37 3.46 -11.86
CA ALA A 108 5.12 2.74 -13.10
C ALA A 108 6.40 1.98 -13.49
N CYS A 109 6.44 0.72 -13.07
CA CYS A 109 6.81 -0.41 -13.91
C CYS A 109 5.57 -0.74 -14.77
#